data_AF-A0A432PWH6-F1
#
_entry.id   AF-A0A432PWH6-F1
#
_cell.length_a   1.000
_cell.length_b   1.000
_cell.length_c   1.000
_cell.angle_alpha   90.00
_cell.angle_beta   90.00
_cell.angle_gamma   90.00
#
_symmetry.space_group_name_H-M   'P 1'
#
loop_
_entity.id
_entity.type
_entity.pdbx_description
1 polymer ?
#
loop_
_entity_poly.entity_id
_entity_poly.type
_entity_poly.pdbx_seq_one_letter_code
_entity_poly.pdbx_strand_id
1 'polypeptide(L)'
;FPAGGSFSRSSLNFALGAVSPLASVISGALVGLTLFLFAPAFYYLPKATLAAIVLSAVINLIRPQDIVKLYKINKIDGVVAGLTFTSVFFMDLWVAITLGVLLSLGSFVYKTMYPRIVILTRDPVTRTFVNAEKRNLPECPQIMFIRPNMSVYFGNAQYVYDYIMNKVEEALFKGRPLKFVLIDMEAVNYIDATGAETIVRLIKDIKKEGIEVAFANIGCDVYPILENAGFDKAVNQDLVFNAKGEAIGKLFEKLDHDYCRDKCPYAVFDECLEVKPPEKVQELKEAS
;
A
#
# COMPACT_ATOMS: atom_id res chain seq x y z
N PHE A 1 4.75 -43.20 -3.85
CA PHE A 1 5.20 -41.90 -4.37
C PHE A 1 3.97 -40.99 -4.54
N PRO A 2 4.02 -39.73 -4.08
CA PRO A 2 2.94 -38.78 -4.34
C PRO A 2 2.80 -38.55 -5.85
N ALA A 3 1.57 -38.55 -6.36
CA ALA A 3 1.27 -38.26 -7.76
C ALA A 3 0.68 -36.84 -7.88
N GLY A 4 1.15 -36.09 -8.88
CA GLY A 4 0.69 -34.73 -9.16
C GLY A 4 0.55 -34.50 -10.67
N GLY A 5 0.03 -33.33 -11.03
CA GLY A 5 -0.07 -32.91 -12.43
C GLY A 5 1.32 -32.77 -13.07
N SER A 6 1.55 -33.41 -14.22
CA SER A 6 2.80 -33.27 -14.96
C SER A 6 2.69 -32.13 -15.95
N PHE A 7 3.40 -31.02 -15.69
CA PHE A 7 3.40 -29.85 -16.58
C PHE A 7 3.79 -30.21 -18.03
N SER A 8 4.82 -31.02 -18.23
CA SER A 8 5.27 -31.43 -19.56
C SER A 8 4.26 -32.31 -20.28
N ARG A 9 3.56 -33.22 -19.58
CA ARG A 9 2.52 -34.05 -20.22
C ARG A 9 1.26 -33.24 -20.51
N SER A 10 0.85 -32.35 -19.61
CA SER A 10 -0.32 -31.51 -19.82
C SER A 10 -0.13 -30.51 -20.96
N SER A 11 1.05 -29.88 -21.07
CA SER A 11 1.35 -28.95 -22.16
C SER A 11 1.38 -29.65 -23.52
N LEU A 12 1.98 -30.85 -23.59
CA LEU A 12 1.99 -31.65 -24.80
C LEU A 12 0.58 -32.12 -25.18
N ASN A 13 -0.20 -32.62 -24.21
CA ASN A 13 -1.56 -33.10 -24.44
C ASN A 13 -2.48 -31.95 -24.94
N PHE A 14 -2.33 -30.75 -24.38
CA PHE A 14 -3.02 -29.55 -24.84
C PHE A 14 -2.60 -29.16 -26.27
N ALA A 15 -1.29 -29.18 -26.58
CA ALA A 15 -0.79 -28.87 -27.92
C ALA A 15 -1.27 -29.87 -28.99
N LEU A 16 -1.56 -31.11 -28.61
CA LEU A 16 -2.12 -32.16 -29.48
C LEU A 16 -3.67 -32.10 -29.59
N GLY A 17 -4.31 -31.08 -29.01
CA GLY A 17 -5.75 -30.86 -29.15
C GLY A 17 -6.62 -31.70 -28.20
N ALA A 18 -6.07 -32.19 -27.09
CA ALA A 18 -6.87 -32.91 -26.11
C ALA A 18 -7.88 -31.99 -25.41
N VAL A 19 -9.17 -32.29 -25.56
CA VAL A 19 -10.28 -31.49 -25.01
C VAL A 19 -11.03 -32.15 -23.86
N SER A 20 -10.72 -33.42 -23.54
CA SER A 20 -11.39 -34.17 -22.47
C SER A 20 -10.40 -34.93 -21.58
N PRO A 21 -10.75 -35.20 -20.30
CA PRO A 21 -9.95 -36.03 -19.40
C PRO A 21 -9.73 -37.46 -19.91
N LEU A 22 -10.56 -37.91 -20.87
CA LEU A 22 -10.44 -39.22 -21.49
C LEU A 22 -9.07 -39.41 -22.17
N ALA A 23 -8.46 -38.34 -22.68
CA ALA A 23 -7.12 -38.38 -23.26
C ALA A 23 -6.06 -38.87 -22.25
N SER A 24 -6.17 -38.46 -20.98
CA SER A 24 -5.28 -38.91 -19.91
C SER A 24 -5.53 -40.37 -19.54
N VAL A 25 -6.79 -40.83 -19.56
CA VAL A 25 -7.16 -42.23 -19.31
C VAL A 25 -6.59 -43.14 -20.40
N ILE A 26 -6.79 -42.77 -21.68
CA ILE A 26 -6.26 -43.52 -22.83
C ILE A 26 -4.73 -43.55 -22.77
N SER A 27 -4.09 -42.41 -22.50
CA SER A 27 -2.63 -42.34 -22.34
C SER A 27 -2.14 -43.25 -21.22
N GLY A 28 -2.82 -43.25 -20.07
CA GLY A 28 -2.50 -44.13 -18.95
C GLY A 28 -2.65 -45.62 -19.29
N ALA A 29 -3.74 -45.97 -19.97
CA ALA A 29 -3.98 -47.35 -20.44
C ALA A 29 -2.92 -47.81 -21.44
N LEU A 30 -2.53 -46.95 -22.40
CA LEU A 30 -1.47 -47.25 -23.36
C LEU A 30 -0.11 -47.43 -22.67
N VAL A 31 0.22 -46.59 -21.68
CA VAL A 31 1.43 -46.77 -20.88
C VAL A 31 1.40 -48.12 -20.14
N GLY A 32 0.26 -48.47 -19.53
CA GLY A 32 0.07 -49.77 -18.89
C GLY A 32 0.26 -50.95 -19.85
N LEU A 33 -0.35 -50.89 -21.03
CA LEU A 33 -0.22 -51.92 -22.06
C LEU A 33 1.21 -52.04 -22.58
N THR A 34 1.88 -50.90 -22.79
CA THR A 34 3.28 -50.85 -23.26
C THR A 34 4.21 -51.50 -22.24
N LEU A 35 4.02 -51.20 -20.95
CA LEU A 35 4.81 -51.84 -19.90
C LEU A 35 4.52 -53.34 -19.81
N PHE A 36 3.27 -53.77 -19.94
CA PHE A 36 2.91 -55.20 -19.89
C PHE A 36 3.58 -56.00 -21.01
N LEU A 37 3.61 -55.47 -22.24
CA LEU A 37 4.16 -56.16 -23.41
C LEU A 37 5.68 -56.00 -23.56
N PHE A 38 6.22 -54.82 -23.26
CA PHE A 38 7.61 -54.44 -23.57
C PHE A 38 8.51 -54.24 -22.35
N ALA A 39 8.05 -54.57 -21.12
CA ALA A 39 8.88 -54.50 -19.92
C ALA A 39 10.28 -55.14 -20.07
N PRO A 40 10.45 -56.34 -20.67
CA PRO A 40 11.77 -56.94 -20.83
C PRO A 40 12.71 -56.14 -21.74
N ALA A 41 12.18 -55.44 -22.74
CA ALA A 41 12.98 -54.62 -23.66
C ALA A 41 13.54 -53.38 -22.97
N PHE A 42 12.80 -52.78 -22.02
CA PHE A 42 13.26 -51.62 -21.25
C PHE A 42 14.45 -51.92 -20.34
N TYR A 43 14.75 -53.19 -20.03
CA TYR A 43 15.94 -53.57 -19.27
C TYR A 43 17.24 -53.10 -19.94
N TYR A 44 17.29 -53.12 -21.27
CA TYR A 44 18.47 -52.71 -22.04
C TYR A 44 18.59 -51.20 -22.24
N LEU A 45 17.64 -50.42 -21.73
CA LEU A 45 17.62 -48.97 -21.95
C LEU A 45 18.70 -48.28 -21.10
N PRO A 46 19.66 -47.57 -21.72
CA PRO A 46 20.68 -46.84 -20.96
C PRO A 46 20.07 -45.73 -20.11
N LYS A 47 20.56 -45.55 -18.89
CA LYS A 47 20.17 -44.42 -18.01
C LYS A 47 20.41 -43.06 -18.66
N ALA A 48 21.41 -42.95 -19.54
CA ALA A 48 21.70 -41.74 -20.31
C ALA A 48 20.52 -41.31 -21.19
N THR A 49 19.81 -42.26 -21.81
CA THR A 49 18.63 -41.97 -22.65
C THR A 49 17.50 -41.38 -21.80
N LEU A 50 17.25 -41.95 -20.61
CA LEU A 50 16.26 -41.43 -19.68
C LEU A 50 16.61 -40.02 -19.19
N ALA A 51 17.88 -39.78 -18.86
CA ALA A 51 18.36 -38.46 -18.45
C ALA A 51 18.18 -37.42 -19.57
N ALA A 52 18.48 -37.78 -20.83
CA ALA A 52 18.31 -36.90 -21.98
C ALA A 52 16.83 -36.52 -22.20
N ILE A 53 15.90 -37.48 -22.06
CA ILE A 53 14.46 -37.21 -22.15
C ILE A 53 14.03 -36.24 -21.06
N VAL A 54 14.45 -36.46 -19.80
CA VAL A 54 14.12 -35.57 -18.68
C VAL A 54 14.69 -34.16 -18.90
N LEU A 55 15.96 -34.04 -19.30
CA LEU A 55 16.59 -32.74 -19.58
C LEU A 55 15.89 -32.00 -20.71
N SER A 56 15.53 -32.69 -21.80
CA SER A 56 14.81 -32.08 -22.93
C SER A 56 13.44 -31.51 -22.52
N ALA A 57 12.77 -32.15 -21.57
CA ALA A 57 11.49 -31.68 -21.04
C ALA A 57 11.67 -30.45 -20.13
N VAL A 58 12.73 -30.43 -19.31
CA VAL A 58 12.95 -29.39 -18.27
C VAL A 58 13.63 -28.13 -18.81
N ILE A 59 14.44 -28.22 -19.88
CA ILE A 59 15.22 -27.07 -20.37
C ILE A 59 14.34 -25.87 -20.75
N ASN A 60 13.12 -26.12 -21.24
CA ASN A 60 12.15 -25.09 -21.62
C ASN A 60 11.43 -24.44 -20.41
N LEU A 61 11.53 -25.04 -19.21
CA LEU A 61 10.97 -24.49 -17.97
C LEU A 61 11.92 -23.50 -17.30
N ILE A 62 13.22 -23.57 -17.60
CA ILE A 62 14.22 -22.69 -17.01
C ILE A 62 14.15 -21.31 -17.68
N ARG A 63 13.58 -20.32 -16.98
CA ARG A 63 13.36 -18.96 -17.49
C ARG A 63 14.00 -17.90 -16.59
N PRO A 64 15.34 -17.76 -16.57
CA PRO A 64 16.04 -16.79 -15.71
C PRO A 64 15.68 -15.34 -16.05
N GLN A 65 15.30 -15.08 -17.30
CA GLN A 65 14.80 -13.78 -17.76
C GLN A 65 13.57 -13.30 -16.98
N ASP A 66 12.74 -14.20 -16.46
CA ASP A 66 11.55 -13.83 -15.68
C ASP A 66 11.94 -13.24 -14.32
N ILE A 67 13.03 -13.70 -13.70
CA ILE A 67 13.58 -13.12 -12.45
C ILE A 67 14.08 -11.69 -12.71
N VAL A 68 14.82 -11.49 -13.82
CA VAL A 68 15.30 -10.16 -14.22
C VAL A 68 14.14 -9.23 -14.51
N LYS A 69 13.09 -9.72 -15.18
CA LYS A 69 11.86 -8.98 -15.45
C LYS A 69 11.16 -8.56 -14.16
N LEU A 70 11.02 -9.48 -13.20
CA LEU A 70 10.45 -9.19 -11.87
C LEU A 70 11.26 -8.10 -11.17
N TYR A 71 12.59 -8.20 -11.16
CA TYR A 71 13.45 -7.21 -10.54
C TYR A 71 13.32 -5.81 -11.16
N LYS A 72 13.11 -5.72 -12.48
CA LYS A 72 12.85 -4.44 -13.18
C LYS A 72 11.49 -3.84 -12.83
N ILE A 73 10.48 -4.68 -12.55
CA ILE A 73 9.13 -4.24 -12.17
C ILE A 73 9.11 -3.80 -10.69
N ASN A 74 9.55 -4.69 -9.81
CA ASN A 74 9.66 -4.45 -8.37
C ASN A 74 10.93 -5.14 -7.86
N LYS A 75 11.87 -4.34 -7.37
CA LYS A 75 13.17 -4.83 -6.86
C LYS A 75 12.97 -5.89 -5.78
N ILE A 76 11.99 -5.71 -4.88
CA ILE A 76 11.79 -6.64 -3.77
C ILE A 76 11.31 -8.00 -4.29
N ASP A 77 10.33 -8.02 -5.19
CA ASP A 77 9.81 -9.27 -5.77
C ASP A 77 10.91 -10.00 -6.55
N GLY A 78 11.76 -9.27 -7.27
CA GLY A 78 12.93 -9.84 -7.94
C GLY A 78 13.97 -10.43 -6.98
N VAL A 79 14.23 -9.77 -5.85
CA VAL A 79 15.13 -10.29 -4.79
C VAL A 79 14.54 -11.55 -4.17
N VAL A 80 13.26 -11.55 -3.81
CA VAL A 80 12.57 -12.73 -3.26
C VAL A 80 12.63 -13.90 -4.24
N ALA A 81 12.34 -13.66 -5.53
CA ALA A 81 12.42 -14.68 -6.57
C ALA A 81 13.85 -15.22 -6.76
N GLY A 82 14.85 -14.35 -6.78
CA GLY A 82 16.26 -14.73 -6.91
C GLY A 82 16.78 -15.53 -5.71
N LEU A 83 16.43 -15.12 -4.49
CA LEU A 83 16.77 -15.84 -3.26
C LEU A 83 16.10 -17.21 -3.21
N THR A 84 14.82 -17.29 -3.58
CA THR A 84 14.07 -18.56 -3.62
C THR A 84 14.62 -19.49 -4.69
N PHE A 85 14.98 -18.98 -5.86
CA PHE A 85 15.59 -19.78 -6.92
C PHE A 85 16.95 -20.34 -6.48
N THR A 86 17.77 -19.50 -5.85
CA THR A 86 19.11 -19.87 -5.40
C THR A 86 19.05 -20.86 -4.23
N SER A 87 18.08 -20.74 -3.32
CA SER A 87 17.97 -21.61 -2.14
C SER A 87 17.69 -23.08 -2.49
N VAL A 88 16.98 -23.35 -3.59
CA VAL A 88 16.70 -24.72 -4.06
C VAL A 88 17.99 -25.51 -4.40
N PHE A 89 19.11 -24.83 -4.71
CA PHE A 89 20.39 -25.52 -4.96
C PHE A 89 21.11 -25.97 -3.69
N PHE A 90 20.80 -25.36 -2.54
CA PHE A 90 21.52 -25.58 -1.28
C PHE A 90 20.66 -26.25 -0.21
N MET A 91 19.35 -26.29 -0.39
CA MET A 91 18.38 -26.76 0.60
C MET A 91 17.35 -27.69 -0.05
N ASP A 92 16.68 -28.48 0.79
CA ASP A 92 15.54 -29.28 0.34
C ASP A 92 14.43 -28.39 -0.25
N LEU A 93 13.73 -28.93 -1.25
CA LEU A 93 12.69 -28.20 -1.98
C LEU A 93 11.61 -27.60 -1.05
N TRP A 94 11.17 -28.34 -0.03
CA TRP A 94 10.14 -27.86 0.89
C TRP A 94 10.63 -26.70 1.77
N VAL A 95 11.91 -26.71 2.17
CA VAL A 95 12.55 -25.63 2.94
C VAL A 95 12.66 -24.39 2.07
N ALA A 96 13.15 -24.55 0.84
CA ALA A 96 13.31 -23.45 -0.11
C ALA A 96 11.97 -22.76 -0.44
N ILE A 97 10.91 -23.54 -0.67
CA ILE A 97 9.56 -23.01 -0.91
C ILE A 97 9.05 -22.25 0.32
N THR A 98 9.20 -22.83 1.52
CA THR A 98 8.76 -22.20 2.76
C THR A 98 9.48 -20.86 2.99
N LEU A 99 10.79 -20.83 2.76
CA LEU A 99 11.58 -19.61 2.83
C LEU A 99 11.07 -18.54 1.86
N GLY A 100 10.79 -18.91 0.60
CA GLY A 100 10.26 -17.98 -0.39
C GLY A 100 8.90 -17.38 0.01
N VAL A 101 8.01 -18.21 0.56
CA VAL A 101 6.70 -17.75 1.09
C VAL A 101 6.89 -16.79 2.26
N LEU A 102 7.75 -17.12 3.21
CA LEU A 102 8.03 -16.26 4.36
C LEU A 102 8.67 -14.92 3.96
N LEU A 103 9.59 -14.93 2.99
CA LEU A 103 10.20 -13.71 2.46
C LEU A 103 9.16 -12.83 1.75
N SER A 104 8.27 -13.43 0.96
CA SER A 104 7.19 -12.69 0.29
C SER A 104 6.21 -12.08 1.30
N LEU A 105 5.77 -12.87 2.28
CA LEU A 105 4.87 -12.38 3.35
C LEU A 105 5.54 -11.30 4.19
N GLY A 106 6.79 -11.52 4.61
CA GLY A 106 7.57 -10.54 5.37
C GLY A 106 7.78 -9.24 4.60
N SER A 107 8.06 -9.31 3.30
CA SER A 107 8.13 -8.12 2.44
C SER A 107 6.80 -7.38 2.37
N PHE A 108 5.68 -8.11 2.26
CA PHE A 108 4.36 -7.50 2.24
C PHE A 108 4.08 -6.76 3.55
N VAL A 109 4.29 -7.43 4.70
CA VAL A 109 4.13 -6.84 6.02
C VAL A 109 5.00 -5.60 6.16
N TYR A 110 6.30 -5.69 5.90
CA TYR A 110 7.23 -4.56 5.99
C TYR A 110 6.78 -3.34 5.17
N LYS A 111 6.32 -3.57 3.93
CA LYS A 111 5.83 -2.48 3.07
C LYS A 111 4.58 -1.79 3.64
N THR A 112 3.71 -2.54 4.32
CA THR A 112 2.49 -2.01 4.92
C THR A 112 2.72 -1.35 6.29
N MET A 113 3.81 -1.70 6.99
CA MET A 113 4.22 -1.10 8.27
C MET A 113 4.64 0.37 8.16
N TYR A 114 5.17 0.77 6.99
CA TYR A 114 5.65 2.14 6.73
C TYR A 114 4.85 2.80 5.59
N PRO A 115 3.55 3.08 5.80
CA PRO A 115 2.70 3.67 4.78
C PRO A 115 3.17 5.10 4.45
N ARG A 116 2.96 5.52 3.21
CA ARG A 116 3.20 6.93 2.84
C ARG A 116 2.11 7.81 3.42
N ILE A 117 2.48 8.64 4.39
CA ILE A 117 1.63 9.70 4.91
C ILE A 117 2.00 10.99 4.18
N VAL A 118 1.01 11.74 3.70
CA VAL A 118 1.23 12.93 2.87
C VAL A 118 0.57 14.14 3.49
N ILE A 119 1.26 15.27 3.43
CA ILE A 119 0.67 16.58 3.71
C ILE A 119 0.03 17.08 2.41
N LEU A 120 -1.25 17.43 2.49
CA LEU A 120 -2.04 17.92 1.39
C LEU A 120 -2.06 19.44 1.38
N THR A 121 -2.01 20.00 0.18
CA THR A 121 -2.27 21.41 -0.08
C THR A 121 -3.13 21.52 -1.33
N ARG A 122 -3.72 22.68 -1.59
CA ARG A 122 -4.51 22.90 -2.79
C ARG A 122 -3.62 23.50 -3.87
N ASP A 123 -3.66 22.88 -5.04
CA ASP A 123 -2.95 23.38 -6.22
C ASP A 123 -3.68 24.64 -6.74
N PRO A 124 -2.98 25.77 -6.92
CA PRO A 124 -3.62 27.02 -7.36
C PRO A 124 -4.15 26.93 -8.80
N VAL A 125 -3.55 26.10 -9.64
CA VAL A 125 -3.91 25.96 -11.05
C VAL A 125 -5.06 24.96 -11.21
N THR A 126 -4.88 23.76 -10.67
CA THR A 126 -5.86 22.68 -10.86
C THR A 126 -7.02 22.73 -9.86
N ARG A 127 -6.88 23.52 -8.78
CA ARG A 127 -7.81 23.61 -7.64
C ARG A 127 -8.07 22.28 -6.93
N THR A 128 -7.22 21.27 -7.17
CA THR A 128 -7.31 19.95 -6.54
C THR A 128 -6.37 19.85 -5.34
N PHE A 129 -6.68 18.93 -4.42
CA PHE A 129 -5.77 18.61 -3.33
C PHE A 129 -4.64 17.71 -3.80
N VAL A 130 -3.41 18.17 -3.65
CA VAL A 130 -2.19 17.49 -4.08
C VAL A 130 -1.20 17.37 -2.92
N ASN A 131 -0.23 16.48 -3.06
CA ASN A 131 0.86 16.36 -2.08
C ASN A 131 1.76 17.61 -2.16
N ALA A 132 1.87 18.34 -1.05
CA ALA A 132 2.62 19.57 -0.92
C ALA A 132 4.12 19.38 -1.19
N GLU A 133 4.74 18.40 -0.53
CA GLU A 133 6.17 18.09 -0.67
C GLU A 133 6.53 17.69 -2.12
N LYS A 134 5.70 16.86 -2.76
CA LYS A 134 5.95 16.38 -4.13
C LYS A 134 5.86 17.51 -5.17
N ARG A 135 4.99 18.49 -4.94
CA ARG A 135 4.77 19.62 -5.86
C ARG A 135 5.52 20.89 -5.45
N ASN A 136 6.22 20.86 -4.32
CA ASN A 136 6.89 22.02 -3.72
C ASN A 136 5.95 23.23 -3.55
N LEU A 137 4.73 22.96 -3.08
CA LEU A 137 3.69 23.95 -2.85
C LEU A 137 3.59 24.32 -1.36
N PRO A 138 3.21 25.57 -1.03
CA PRO A 138 3.09 26.01 0.35
C PRO A 138 1.92 25.34 1.07
N GLU A 139 2.04 25.21 2.38
CA GLU A 139 1.03 24.68 3.30
C GLU A 139 0.36 25.82 4.06
N CYS A 140 -0.85 25.60 4.57
CA CYS A 140 -1.48 26.54 5.49
C CYS A 140 -0.74 26.54 6.83
N PRO A 141 -0.30 27.69 7.37
CA PRO A 141 0.39 27.73 8.67
C PRO A 141 -0.50 27.36 9.86
N GLN A 142 -1.82 27.45 9.72
CA GLN A 142 -2.78 27.23 10.80
C GLN A 142 -3.55 25.91 10.71
N ILE A 143 -3.57 25.28 9.53
CA ILE A 143 -4.20 23.99 9.28
C ILE A 143 -3.15 23.04 8.71
N MET A 144 -2.81 22.00 9.47
CA MET A 144 -2.02 20.89 8.96
C MET A 144 -2.97 19.88 8.34
N PHE A 145 -2.99 19.79 7.01
CA PHE A 145 -3.83 18.85 6.30
C PHE A 145 -3.03 17.57 5.98
N ILE A 146 -3.34 16.46 6.63
CA ILE A 146 -2.57 15.22 6.53
C ILE A 146 -3.45 14.04 6.09
N ARG A 147 -2.91 13.15 5.27
CA ARG A 147 -3.60 11.93 4.81
C ARG A 147 -2.71 10.69 4.91
N PRO A 148 -3.05 9.71 5.75
CA PRO A 148 -2.44 8.39 5.69
C PRO A 148 -2.89 7.64 4.43
N ASN A 149 -1.99 7.30 3.50
CA ASN A 149 -2.36 6.56 2.27
C ASN A 149 -2.32 5.03 2.47
N MET A 150 -2.93 4.52 3.54
CA MET A 150 -3.06 3.08 3.79
C MET A 150 -4.06 2.83 4.91
N SER A 151 -4.58 1.61 5.02
CA SER A 151 -5.22 1.09 6.23
C SER A 151 -4.35 1.26 7.47
N VAL A 152 -4.97 1.53 8.62
CA VAL A 152 -4.28 1.71 9.91
C VAL A 152 -4.55 0.49 10.78
N TYR A 153 -3.54 -0.28 11.12
CA TYR A 153 -3.71 -1.53 11.87
C TYR A 153 -2.53 -1.74 12.83
N PHE A 154 -2.54 -2.81 13.63
CA PHE A 154 -1.53 -3.06 14.65
C PHE A 154 -0.08 -2.92 14.14
N GLY A 155 0.18 -3.27 12.88
CA GLY A 155 1.52 -3.24 12.28
C GLY A 155 2.05 -1.84 11.95
N ASN A 156 1.16 -0.85 11.76
CA ASN A 156 1.56 0.51 11.36
C ASN A 156 0.95 1.64 12.20
N ALA A 157 0.05 1.34 13.14
CA ALA A 157 -0.65 2.34 13.94
C ALA A 157 0.33 3.26 14.69
N GLN A 158 1.35 2.69 15.32
CA GLN A 158 2.37 3.48 16.02
C GLN A 158 3.18 4.36 15.06
N TYR A 159 3.51 3.87 13.87
CA TYR A 159 4.21 4.67 12.86
C TYR A 159 3.37 5.87 12.41
N VAL A 160 2.07 5.68 12.20
CA VAL A 160 1.14 6.78 11.84
C VAL A 160 1.06 7.79 12.97
N TYR A 161 0.93 7.34 14.22
CA TYR A 161 0.93 8.19 15.39
C TYR A 161 2.22 9.02 15.49
N ASP A 162 3.38 8.37 15.43
CA ASP A 162 4.69 9.02 15.58
C ASP A 162 4.91 10.02 14.45
N TYR A 163 4.56 9.68 13.22
CA TYR A 163 4.70 10.58 12.08
C TYR A 163 3.87 11.86 12.26
N ILE A 164 2.59 11.73 12.64
CA ILE A 164 1.70 12.89 12.80
C ILE A 164 2.18 13.75 13.98
N MET A 165 2.50 13.14 15.12
CA MET A 165 3.00 13.88 16.30
C MET A 165 4.31 14.61 16.00
N ASN A 166 5.27 13.94 15.37
CA ASN A 166 6.53 14.58 14.97
C ASN A 166 6.30 15.78 14.05
N LYS A 167 5.31 15.71 13.15
CA LYS A 167 4.94 16.85 12.29
C LYS A 167 4.32 18.01 13.07
N VAL A 168 3.45 17.71 14.03
CA VAL A 168 2.86 18.70 14.94
C VAL A 168 3.95 19.41 15.76
N GLU A 169 4.86 18.64 16.36
CA GLU A 169 6.00 19.18 17.12
C GLU A 169 6.93 20.01 16.23
N GLU A 170 7.24 19.54 15.02
CA GLU A 170 8.04 20.30 14.03
C GLU A 170 7.38 21.64 13.68
N ALA A 171 6.04 21.66 13.53
CA ALA A 171 5.29 22.87 13.25
C ALA A 171 5.32 23.87 14.42
N LEU A 172 5.13 23.38 15.64
CA LEU A 172 5.20 24.19 16.87
C LEU A 172 6.60 24.75 17.10
N PHE A 173 7.66 23.94 16.91
CA PHE A 173 9.05 24.36 17.04
C PHE A 173 9.41 25.47 16.04
N LYS A 174 8.86 25.42 14.82
CA LYS A 174 9.01 26.48 13.80
C LYS A 174 8.17 27.73 14.09
N GLY A 175 7.42 27.77 15.19
CA GLY A 175 6.57 28.89 15.56
C GLY A 175 5.33 29.05 14.66
N ARG A 176 4.88 27.97 13.99
CA ARG A 176 3.65 28.03 13.21
C ARG A 176 2.44 28.19 14.16
N PRO A 177 1.49 29.11 13.89
CA PRO A 177 0.28 29.27 14.69
C PRO A 177 -0.74 28.16 14.35
N LEU A 178 -0.34 26.91 14.51
CA LEU A 178 -1.14 25.73 14.19
C LEU A 178 -2.34 25.68 15.14
N LYS A 179 -3.55 25.67 14.57
CA LYS A 179 -4.81 25.56 15.33
C LYS A 179 -5.53 24.23 15.08
N PHE A 180 -5.40 23.68 13.88
CA PHE A 180 -6.09 22.45 13.50
C PHE A 180 -5.15 21.46 12.81
N VAL A 181 -5.31 20.18 13.14
CA VAL A 181 -4.83 19.05 12.33
C VAL A 181 -6.05 18.42 11.67
N LEU A 182 -6.13 18.52 10.34
CA LEU A 182 -7.17 17.88 9.54
C LEU A 182 -6.63 16.55 9.01
N ILE A 183 -7.21 15.43 9.45
CA ILE A 183 -6.85 14.08 9.02
C ILE A 183 -7.85 13.61 7.97
N ASP A 184 -7.41 13.48 6.71
CA ASP A 184 -8.20 12.83 5.66
C ASP A 184 -8.10 11.30 5.80
N MET A 185 -9.24 10.65 5.96
CA MET A 185 -9.38 9.20 6.10
C MET A 185 -9.80 8.52 4.80
N GLU A 186 -9.91 9.26 3.68
CA GLU A 186 -10.35 8.73 2.37
C GLU A 186 -9.55 7.50 1.89
N ALA A 187 -8.26 7.44 2.20
CA ALA A 187 -7.39 6.32 1.80
C ALA A 187 -7.30 5.21 2.85
N VAL A 188 -7.95 5.38 4.01
CA VAL A 188 -7.98 4.40 5.11
C VAL A 188 -9.20 3.52 4.91
N ASN A 189 -9.02 2.39 4.23
CA ASN A 189 -10.13 1.46 3.92
C ASN A 189 -10.41 0.44 5.03
N TYR A 190 -9.48 0.28 5.97
CA TYR A 190 -9.60 -0.68 7.07
C TYR A 190 -8.89 -0.13 8.31
N ILE A 191 -9.48 -0.40 9.48
CA ILE A 191 -8.88 -0.14 10.77
C ILE A 191 -9.12 -1.34 11.70
N ASP A 192 -8.13 -1.73 12.49
CA ASP A 192 -8.33 -2.71 13.58
C ASP A 192 -8.45 -2.02 14.94
N ALA A 193 -8.67 -2.81 16.00
CA ALA A 193 -8.83 -2.29 17.35
C ALA A 193 -7.62 -1.44 17.80
N THR A 194 -6.40 -1.94 17.58
CA THR A 194 -5.16 -1.23 17.93
C THR A 194 -5.00 0.07 17.15
N GLY A 195 -5.32 0.05 15.85
CA GLY A 195 -5.36 1.25 15.01
C GLY A 195 -6.34 2.28 15.53
N ALA A 196 -7.57 1.85 15.85
CA ALA A 196 -8.61 2.74 16.35
C ALA A 196 -8.25 3.36 17.71
N GLU A 197 -7.78 2.56 18.67
CA GLU A 197 -7.28 3.05 19.96
C GLU A 197 -6.13 4.04 19.80
N THR A 198 -5.24 3.79 18.83
CA THR A 198 -4.09 4.67 18.56
C THR A 198 -4.54 6.01 17.97
N ILE A 199 -5.55 6.02 17.09
CA ILE A 199 -6.16 7.27 16.58
C ILE A 199 -6.84 8.04 17.72
N VAL A 200 -7.56 7.36 18.61
CA VAL A 200 -8.17 8.00 19.79
C VAL A 200 -7.11 8.60 20.72
N ARG A 201 -5.98 7.90 20.91
CA ARG A 201 -4.83 8.42 21.65
C ARG A 201 -4.24 9.65 20.98
N LEU A 202 -4.01 9.58 19.66
CA LEU A 202 -3.50 10.69 18.85
C LEU A 202 -4.35 11.96 19.03
N ILE A 203 -5.68 11.85 18.99
CA ILE A 203 -6.59 12.98 19.21
C ILE A 203 -6.36 13.62 20.58
N LYS A 204 -6.27 12.80 21.63
CA LYS A 204 -6.07 13.28 23.00
C LYS A 204 -4.73 13.97 23.17
N ASP A 205 -3.67 13.44 22.55
CA ASP A 205 -2.33 13.98 22.69
C ASP A 205 -2.15 15.27 21.89
N ILE A 206 -2.69 15.37 20.67
CA ILE A 206 -2.70 16.64 19.92
C ILE A 206 -3.50 17.72 20.66
N LYS A 207 -4.62 17.36 21.30
CA LYS A 207 -5.42 18.29 22.11
C LYS A 207 -4.68 18.84 23.33
N LYS A 208 -3.73 18.09 23.91
CA LYS A 208 -2.91 18.58 25.03
C LYS A 208 -1.99 19.73 24.59
N GLU A 209 -1.59 19.77 23.32
CA GLU A 209 -0.82 20.86 22.73
C GLU A 209 -1.69 22.09 22.38
N GLY A 210 -2.99 22.08 22.72
CA GLY A 210 -3.92 23.17 22.43
C GLY A 210 -4.39 23.23 20.97
N ILE A 211 -4.16 22.15 20.21
CA ILE A 211 -4.53 22.02 18.80
C ILE A 211 -5.77 21.12 18.69
N GLU A 212 -6.76 21.53 17.90
CA GLU A 212 -7.95 20.72 17.65
C GLU A 212 -7.71 19.75 16.48
N VAL A 213 -8.32 18.57 16.55
CA VAL A 213 -8.23 17.56 15.49
C VAL A 213 -9.56 17.45 14.77
N ALA A 214 -9.51 17.56 13.44
CA ALA A 214 -10.64 17.38 12.55
C ALA A 214 -10.42 16.17 11.63
N PHE A 215 -11.51 15.55 11.21
CA PHE A 215 -11.47 14.39 10.32
C PHE A 215 -12.32 14.65 9.07
N ALA A 216 -11.86 14.14 7.93
CA ALA A 216 -12.63 14.15 6.68
C ALA A 216 -12.69 12.74 6.07
N ASN A 217 -13.79 12.43 5.38
CA ASN A 217 -13.98 11.21 4.58
C ASN A 217 -13.73 9.90 5.35
N ILE A 218 -14.29 9.76 6.56
CA ILE A 218 -14.19 8.48 7.28
C ILE A 218 -15.03 7.43 6.54
N GLY A 219 -14.41 6.31 6.16
CA GLY A 219 -15.10 5.21 5.48
C GLY A 219 -16.16 4.55 6.37
N CYS A 220 -17.24 4.07 5.75
CA CYS A 220 -18.36 3.44 6.47
C CYS A 220 -17.97 2.17 7.25
N ASP A 221 -16.96 1.43 6.79
CA ASP A 221 -16.43 0.25 7.50
C ASP A 221 -15.48 0.63 8.64
N VAL A 222 -14.94 1.85 8.62
CA VAL A 222 -13.93 2.35 9.58
C VAL A 222 -14.61 3.04 10.76
N TYR A 223 -15.66 3.82 10.50
CA TYR A 223 -16.34 4.61 11.54
C TYR A 223 -16.87 3.77 12.71
N PRO A 224 -17.56 2.62 12.52
CA PRO A 224 -18.08 1.82 13.63
C PRO A 224 -16.98 1.30 14.56
N ILE A 225 -15.80 1.00 14.00
CA ILE A 225 -14.65 0.50 14.80
C ILE A 225 -14.05 1.65 15.61
N LEU A 226 -13.96 2.86 15.02
CA LEU A 226 -13.56 4.07 15.72
C LEU A 226 -14.54 4.44 16.85
N GLU A 227 -15.84 4.42 16.56
CA GLU A 227 -16.91 4.67 17.53
C GLU A 227 -16.78 3.74 18.74
N ASN A 228 -16.62 2.43 18.49
CA ASN A 228 -16.42 1.44 19.55
C ASN A 228 -15.14 1.67 20.38
N ALA A 229 -14.09 2.25 19.77
CA ALA A 229 -12.88 2.65 20.47
C ALA A 229 -13.01 3.97 21.28
N GLY A 230 -14.19 4.61 21.23
CA GLY A 230 -14.47 5.87 21.94
C GLY A 230 -14.09 7.13 21.17
N PHE A 231 -14.00 7.05 19.84
CA PHE A 231 -13.73 8.19 18.95
C PHE A 231 -14.67 9.37 19.21
N ASP A 232 -15.97 9.11 19.34
CA ASP A 232 -16.96 10.18 19.49
C ASP A 232 -16.85 10.97 20.79
N LYS A 233 -16.22 10.37 21.81
CA LYS A 233 -15.91 11.04 23.08
C LYS A 233 -14.62 11.84 23.03
N ALA A 234 -13.73 11.51 22.09
CA ALA A 234 -12.41 12.12 21.96
C ALA A 234 -12.41 13.29 20.98
N VAL A 235 -13.14 13.20 19.87
CA VAL A 235 -13.25 14.26 18.85
C VAL A 235 -14.45 15.17 19.14
N ASN A 236 -14.37 16.43 18.72
CA ASN A 236 -15.57 17.26 18.63
C ASN A 236 -16.35 16.85 17.38
N GLN A 237 -17.62 16.48 17.53
CA GLN A 237 -18.48 16.05 16.43
C GLN A 237 -18.63 17.11 15.33
N ASP A 238 -18.54 18.40 15.70
CA ASP A 238 -18.57 19.50 14.73
C ASP A 238 -17.31 19.57 13.85
N LEU A 239 -16.31 18.74 14.12
CA LEU A 239 -15.04 18.65 13.39
C LEU A 239 -14.90 17.33 12.61
N VAL A 240 -16.00 16.59 12.42
CA VAL A 240 -16.05 15.38 11.59
C VAL A 240 -16.85 15.68 10.33
N PHE A 241 -16.20 15.60 9.17
CA PHE A 241 -16.75 16.06 7.89
C PHE A 241 -16.81 14.94 6.86
N ASN A 242 -17.79 15.02 5.97
CA ASN A 242 -17.92 14.07 4.85
C ASN A 242 -17.14 14.48 3.62
N ALA A 243 -16.72 15.75 3.51
CA ALA A 243 -16.01 16.28 2.36
C ALA A 243 -14.86 17.22 2.76
N LYS A 244 -13.78 17.19 1.97
CA LYS A 244 -12.58 18.03 2.19
C LYS A 244 -12.88 19.52 2.10
N GLY A 245 -13.68 19.94 1.12
CA GLY A 245 -14.05 21.34 0.94
C GLY A 245 -14.88 21.87 2.10
N GLU A 246 -15.85 21.09 2.57
CA GLU A 246 -16.66 21.42 3.74
C GLU A 246 -15.78 21.58 4.99
N ALA A 247 -14.85 20.64 5.21
CA ALA A 247 -13.91 20.71 6.32
C ALA A 247 -13.08 22.01 6.27
N ILE A 248 -12.50 22.36 5.12
CA ILE A 248 -11.71 23.58 4.99
C ILE A 248 -12.55 24.82 5.26
N GLY A 249 -13.75 24.94 4.66
CA GLY A 249 -14.62 26.10 4.89
C GLY A 249 -15.00 26.28 6.36
N LYS A 250 -15.39 25.18 7.04
CA LYS A 250 -15.77 25.21 8.46
C LYS A 250 -14.60 25.47 9.41
N LEU A 251 -13.43 24.92 9.09
CA LEU A 251 -12.22 25.20 9.86
C LEU A 251 -11.75 26.64 9.65
N PHE A 252 -11.90 27.17 8.44
CA PHE A 252 -11.53 28.54 8.09
C PHE A 252 -12.29 29.58 8.92
N GLU A 253 -13.59 29.37 9.17
CA GLU A 253 -14.40 30.21 10.07
C GLU A 253 -13.82 30.33 11.49
N LYS A 254 -13.06 29.32 11.94
CA LYS A 254 -12.47 29.24 13.30
C LYS A 254 -10.98 29.64 13.35
N LEU A 255 -10.40 30.07 12.21
CA LEU A 255 -9.00 30.51 12.15
C LEU A 255 -8.78 31.91 12.72
N ASP A 256 -7.52 32.24 12.97
CA ASP A 256 -7.12 33.63 13.28
C ASP A 256 -7.04 34.44 11.98
N HIS A 257 -8.11 35.20 11.69
CA HIS A 257 -8.21 35.99 10.46
C HIS A 257 -7.26 37.18 10.44
N ASP A 258 -6.86 37.70 11.60
CA ASP A 258 -5.88 38.79 11.69
C ASP A 258 -4.50 38.28 11.26
N TYR A 259 -4.11 37.07 11.71
CA TYR A 259 -2.93 36.40 11.19
C TYR A 259 -3.00 36.15 9.68
N CYS A 260 -4.14 35.66 9.17
CA CYS A 260 -4.35 35.41 7.74
C CYS A 260 -4.19 36.66 6.88
N ARG A 261 -4.70 37.82 7.35
CA ARG A 261 -4.66 39.09 6.64
C ARG A 261 -3.25 39.69 6.62
N ASP A 262 -2.63 39.77 7.79
CA ASP A 262 -1.46 40.63 7.97
C ASP A 262 -0.14 39.86 7.80
N LYS A 263 -0.07 38.64 8.36
CA LYS A 263 1.18 37.88 8.51
C LYS A 263 1.30 36.70 7.54
N CYS A 264 0.19 36.07 7.16
CA CYS A 264 0.23 34.86 6.33
C CYS A 264 0.75 35.19 4.91
N PRO A 265 1.85 34.57 4.46
CA PRO A 265 2.40 34.84 3.13
C PRO A 265 1.60 34.15 2.02
N TYR A 266 0.89 33.06 2.32
CA TYR A 266 0.26 32.20 1.30
C TYR A 266 -1.27 32.34 1.27
N ALA A 267 -1.89 32.16 0.10
CA ALA A 267 -3.33 31.96 -0.06
C ALA A 267 -3.55 30.56 -0.62
N VAL A 268 -3.63 29.57 0.28
CA VAL A 268 -3.68 28.16 -0.11
C VAL A 268 -5.10 27.74 -0.52
N PHE A 269 -6.11 28.22 0.19
CA PHE A 269 -7.50 27.87 -0.06
C PHE A 269 -8.27 29.04 -0.68
N ASP A 270 -9.43 28.78 -1.28
CA ASP A 270 -10.23 29.82 -1.92
C ASP A 270 -10.73 30.83 -0.89
N GLU A 271 -11.07 30.34 0.31
CA GLU A 271 -11.52 31.10 1.47
C GLU A 271 -10.45 32.10 1.94
N CYS A 272 -9.16 31.82 1.71
CA CYS A 272 -8.09 32.77 2.04
C CYS A 272 -8.20 34.08 1.24
N LEU A 273 -8.80 34.05 0.05
CA LEU A 273 -8.97 35.23 -0.80
C LEU A 273 -9.99 36.22 -0.23
N GLU A 274 -10.89 35.78 0.65
CA GLU A 274 -11.90 36.63 1.28
C GLU A 274 -11.30 37.55 2.36
N VAL A 275 -10.20 37.11 2.98
CA VAL A 275 -9.58 37.79 4.14
C VAL A 275 -8.35 38.60 3.72
N LYS A 276 -7.69 38.23 2.62
CA LYS A 276 -6.47 38.92 2.16
C LYS A 276 -6.77 40.26 1.48
N PRO A 277 -5.90 41.27 1.66
CA PRO A 277 -6.05 42.55 0.97
C PRO A 277 -5.90 42.36 -0.55
N PRO A 278 -6.65 43.14 -1.36
CA PRO A 278 -6.73 42.96 -2.81
C PRO A 278 -5.37 43.07 -3.53
N GLU A 279 -4.45 43.85 -2.99
CA GLU A 279 -3.08 44.01 -3.51
C GLU A 279 -2.28 42.69 -3.46
N LYS A 280 -2.32 41.98 -2.31
CA LYS A 280 -1.68 40.65 -2.18
C LYS A 280 -2.40 39.58 -3.01
N VAL A 281 -3.71 39.73 -3.24
CA VAL A 281 -4.48 38.80 -4.08
C VAL A 281 -4.06 38.91 -5.55
N GLN A 282 -3.68 40.11 -6.04
CA GLN A 282 -3.13 40.27 -7.39
C GLN A 282 -1.73 39.66 -7.52
N GLU A 283 -0.82 39.92 -6.57
CA GLU A 283 0.52 39.31 -6.59
C GLU A 283 0.48 37.77 -6.53
N LEU A 284 -0.43 37.20 -5.72
CA LEU A 284 -0.58 35.76 -5.59
C LEU A 284 -1.25 35.12 -6.82
N LYS A 285 -2.04 35.87 -7.59
CA LYS A 285 -2.61 35.43 -8.87
C LYS A 285 -1.62 35.53 -10.03
N GLU A 286 -0.66 36.45 -9.95
CA GLU A 286 0.42 36.60 -10.94
C GLU A 286 1.58 35.62 -10.71
N ALA A 287 1.76 35.14 -9.47
CA ALA A 287 2.76 34.14 -9.09
C ALA A 287 2.30 32.67 -9.25
N SER A 288 1.03 32.44 -9.59
CA SER A 288 0.40 31.12 -9.76
C SER A 288 0.26 30.68 -11.22
#